data_AF-A0A3D6DQC3-F1
#
_entry.id   AF-A0A3D6DQC3-F1
#
_cell.length_a   1.000
_cell.length_b   1.000
_cell.length_c   1.000
_cell.angle_alpha   90.00
_cell.angle_beta   90.00
_cell.angle_gamma   90.00
#
_symmetry.space_group_name_H-M   'P 1'
#
loop_
_entity.id
_entity.type
_entity.pdbx_description
1 polymer ?
#
loop_
_entity_poly.entity_id
_entity_poly.type
_entity_poly.pdbx_seq_one_letter_code
_entity_poly.pdbx_strand_id
1 'polypeptide(L)'
;MQRRILIGTYVLSHGYYDAYYIKAQKLRRLIAACAEEIVEPAGVTCCGFAGDRGFVVPELNVHALRKVHEALPANCCEGVSTNRTCEIGLTAETSRPYRSIAYLLEECSRTETMGAC
;
A
#
# COMPACT_ATOMS: atom_id res chain seq x y z
N MET A 1 -18.32 -6.95 5.28
CA MET A 1 -17.40 -7.59 4.32
C MET A 1 -16.81 -6.48 3.48
N GLN A 2 -15.57 -6.09 3.78
CA GLN A 2 -14.91 -4.94 3.18
C GLN A 2 -13.66 -5.32 2.40
N ARG A 3 -13.57 -4.69 1.23
CA ARG A 3 -12.56 -4.87 0.19
C ARG A 3 -11.41 -3.90 0.47
N ARG A 4 -10.29 -4.42 0.96
CA ARG A 4 -9.13 -3.62 1.43
C ARG A 4 -7.96 -3.78 0.47
N ILE A 5 -7.62 -2.69 -0.23
CA ILE A 5 -6.59 -2.66 -1.26
C ILE A 5 -5.19 -2.75 -0.67
N LEU A 6 -4.28 -3.40 -1.41
CA LEU A 6 -2.84 -3.43 -1.18
C LEU A 6 -2.15 -2.50 -2.18
N ILE A 7 -1.54 -1.40 -1.74
CA ILE A 7 -0.57 -0.70 -2.61
C ILE A 7 0.64 -0.26 -1.81
N GLY A 8 1.81 -0.59 -2.35
CA GLY A 8 3.10 -0.31 -1.73
C GLY A 8 3.53 -1.54 -0.95
N THR A 9 4.37 -2.41 -1.48
CA THR A 9 5.71 -2.05 -1.88
C THR A 9 6.23 -3.04 -2.92
N TYR A 10 6.25 -2.66 -4.19
CA TYR A 10 7.23 -3.26 -5.09
C TYR A 10 8.58 -2.63 -4.76
N VAL A 11 9.42 -3.36 -4.04
CA VAL A 11 10.85 -3.07 -4.00
C VAL A 11 11.37 -3.36 -5.42
N LEU A 12 11.32 -2.36 -6.31
CA LEU A 12 11.99 -2.44 -7.62
C LEU A 12 13.43 -1.96 -7.49
N SER A 13 14.27 -2.77 -6.84
CA SER A 13 15.67 -2.82 -7.26
C SER A 13 15.83 -4.07 -8.12
N HIS A 14 15.99 -3.86 -9.42
CA HIS A 14 16.11 -4.90 -10.46
C HIS A 14 17.40 -5.77 -10.32
N GLY A 15 18.06 -5.78 -9.17
CA GLY A 15 19.33 -6.50 -8.91
C GLY A 15 19.35 -7.38 -7.65
N TYR A 16 18.25 -7.47 -6.89
CA TYR A 16 18.20 -8.17 -5.57
C TYR A 16 17.16 -9.31 -5.54
N TYR A 17 16.95 -9.95 -6.69
CA TYR A 17 15.67 -10.53 -7.12
C TYR A 17 15.07 -11.67 -6.27
N ASP A 18 15.80 -12.69 -5.82
CA ASP A 18 15.11 -13.91 -5.32
C ASP A 18 14.65 -13.87 -3.86
N ALA A 19 15.52 -13.47 -2.93
CA ALA A 19 15.20 -13.50 -1.50
C ALA A 19 14.11 -12.48 -1.12
N TYR A 20 14.07 -11.34 -1.80
CA TYR A 20 13.03 -10.34 -1.61
C TYR A 20 11.72 -10.75 -2.29
N TYR A 21 11.77 -11.47 -3.41
CA TYR A 21 10.58 -11.99 -4.06
C TYR A 21 9.84 -13.01 -3.18
N ILE A 22 10.55 -13.95 -2.54
CA ILE A 22 9.94 -14.89 -1.59
C ILE A 22 9.30 -14.16 -0.40
N LYS A 23 9.96 -13.12 0.14
CA LYS A 23 9.40 -12.29 1.21
C LYS A 23 8.14 -11.54 0.75
N ALA A 24 8.16 -10.95 -0.44
CA ALA A 24 7.02 -10.26 -1.03
C ALA A 24 5.84 -11.22 -1.29
N GLN A 25 6.10 -12.45 -1.74
CA GLN A 25 5.07 -13.48 -1.88
C GLN A 25 4.43 -13.87 -0.54
N LYS A 26 5.23 -13.99 0.53
CA LYS A 26 4.70 -14.25 1.88
C LYS A 26 3.79 -13.12 2.36
N LEU A 27 4.19 -11.87 2.14
CA LEU A 27 3.36 -10.70 2.47
C LEU A 27 2.05 -10.70 1.66
N ARG A 28 2.11 -10.94 0.34
CA ARG A 28 0.90 -11.05 -0.50
C ARG A 28 -0.08 -12.10 0.00
N ARG A 29 0.42 -13.29 0.38
CA ARG A 29 -0.43 -14.36 0.95
C ARG A 29 -1.06 -13.95 2.27
N LEU A 30 -0.31 -13.25 3.11
CA LEU A 30 -0.81 -12.73 4.39
C LEU A 30 -1.91 -11.69 4.19
N ILE A 31 -1.70 -10.73 3.28
CA ILE A 31 -2.75 -9.74 2.96
C ILE A 31 -3.97 -10.42 2.34
N ALA A 32 -3.80 -11.42 1.48
CA ALA A 32 -4.91 -12.17 0.90
C ALA A 32 -5.71 -12.96 1.94
N ALA A 33 -5.09 -13.38 3.04
CA ALA A 33 -5.78 -14.00 4.16
C ALA A 33 -6.57 -12.99 5.03
N CYS A 34 -6.24 -11.70 4.91
CA CYS A 34 -6.77 -10.62 5.75
C CYS A 34 -7.69 -9.63 5.00
N ALA A 35 -7.80 -9.74 3.68
CA ALA A 35 -8.56 -8.83 2.83
C ALA A 35 -9.42 -9.60 1.81
N GLU A 36 -10.59 -9.06 1.48
CA GLU A 36 -11.50 -9.67 0.50
C GLU A 36 -11.05 -9.48 -0.95
N GLU A 37 -10.41 -8.35 -1.24
CA GLU A 37 -9.97 -8.00 -2.58
C GLU A 37 -8.67 -7.22 -2.51
N ILE A 38 -7.68 -7.65 -3.30
CA ILE A 38 -6.38 -6.99 -3.44
C ILE A 38 -6.36 -6.29 -4.80
N VAL A 39 -6.07 -5.00 -4.79
CA VAL A 39 -5.90 -4.23 -6.03
C VAL A 39 -4.49 -3.69 -6.10
N GLU A 40 -3.78 -4.01 -7.18
CA GLU A 40 -2.44 -3.50 -7.44
C GLU A 40 -2.51 -2.54 -8.66
N PRO A 41 -2.37 -1.21 -8.49
CA PRO A 41 -2.55 -0.23 -9.54
C PRO A 41 -1.40 -0.32 -10.54
N ALA A 42 -1.74 -0.65 -11.77
CA ALA A 42 -0.78 -0.73 -12.85
C ALA A 42 -0.09 0.63 -13.05
N GLY A 43 1.25 0.62 -13.07
CA GLY A 43 2.06 1.81 -13.32
C GLY A 43 2.47 2.61 -12.08
N VAL A 44 2.04 2.22 -10.87
CA VAL A 44 2.53 2.82 -9.62
C VAL A 44 3.56 1.87 -8.98
N THR A 45 4.83 2.14 -9.23
CA THR A 45 5.94 1.32 -8.72
C THR A 45 6.62 1.91 -7.49
N CYS A 46 6.55 3.23 -7.32
CA CYS A 46 7.11 3.99 -6.21
C CYS A 46 6.16 5.14 -5.86
N CYS A 47 6.05 5.50 -4.59
CA CYS A 47 5.26 6.66 -4.16
C CYS A 47 5.98 8.00 -4.38
N GLY A 48 7.26 8.01 -4.79
CA GLY A 48 8.03 9.23 -5.00
C GLY A 48 8.47 9.95 -3.72
N PHE A 49 8.07 9.46 -2.54
CA PHE A 49 8.35 10.11 -1.26
C PHE A 49 9.84 10.00 -0.85
N ALA A 50 10.53 8.96 -1.35
CA ALA A 50 12.00 8.81 -1.30
C ALA A 50 12.62 9.14 0.07
N GLY A 51 12.17 8.46 1.13
CA GLY A 51 12.60 8.74 2.50
C GLY A 51 11.81 9.90 3.09
N ASP A 52 12.45 11.03 3.32
CA ASP A 52 11.82 12.27 3.78
C ASP A 52 11.79 13.36 2.69
N ARG A 53 12.38 13.10 1.51
CA ARG A 53 12.42 14.08 0.42
C ARG A 53 11.04 14.52 -0.05
N GLY A 54 10.03 13.66 0.06
CA GLY A 54 8.64 14.00 -0.25
C GLY A 54 8.08 15.14 0.62
N PHE A 55 8.66 15.43 1.78
CA PHE A 55 8.30 16.61 2.58
C PHE A 55 8.87 17.91 2.01
N VAL A 56 10.04 17.85 1.36
CA VAL A 56 10.76 19.03 0.85
C VAL A 56 10.43 19.27 -0.62
N VAL A 57 10.17 18.20 -1.38
CA VAL A 57 9.88 18.23 -2.83
C VAL A 57 8.61 17.42 -3.09
N PRO A 58 7.43 17.93 -2.71
CA PRO A 58 6.16 17.21 -2.85
C PRO A 58 5.81 16.89 -4.31
N GLU A 59 6.34 17.64 -5.27
CA GLU A 59 6.16 17.40 -6.70
C GLU A 59 6.65 16.01 -7.13
N LEU A 60 7.62 15.43 -6.42
CA LEU A 60 8.07 14.05 -6.67
C LEU A 60 6.98 13.03 -6.35
N ASN A 61 6.25 13.24 -5.25
CA ASN A 61 5.17 12.37 -4.82
C ASN A 61 3.98 12.47 -5.80
N VAL A 62 3.56 13.70 -6.12
CA VAL A 62 2.50 13.97 -7.10
C VAL A 62 2.86 13.37 -8.46
N HIS A 63 4.07 13.59 -8.96
CA HIS A 63 4.47 13.05 -10.25
C HIS A 63 4.52 11.53 -10.24
N ALA A 64 5.06 10.91 -9.20
CA ALA A 64 5.15 9.45 -9.09
C ALA A 64 3.76 8.80 -9.04
N LEU A 65 2.79 9.46 -8.42
CA LEU A 65 1.44 8.95 -8.23
C LEU A 65 0.38 9.53 -9.18
N ARG A 66 0.76 10.33 -10.18
CA ARG A 66 -0.15 11.02 -11.12
C ARG A 66 -1.24 10.18 -11.80
N LYS A 67 -1.09 8.84 -11.85
CA LYS A 67 -2.06 7.89 -12.43
C LYS A 67 -2.78 7.03 -11.41
N VAL A 68 -2.51 7.24 -10.12
CA VAL A 68 -3.02 6.36 -9.05
C VAL A 68 -4.54 6.40 -8.97
N HIS A 69 -5.16 7.57 -9.17
CA HIS A 69 -6.61 7.74 -9.09
C HIS A 69 -7.36 7.03 -10.21
N GLU A 70 -6.78 6.96 -11.41
CA GLU A 70 -7.35 6.20 -12.54
C GLU A 70 -7.30 4.68 -12.27
N ALA A 71 -6.26 4.24 -11.58
CA ALA A 71 -6.03 2.82 -11.28
C ALA A 71 -6.76 2.33 -10.01
N LEU A 72 -7.36 3.24 -9.25
CA LEU A 72 -7.99 2.97 -7.97
C LEU A 72 -9.52 2.93 -8.09
N PRO A 73 -10.17 1.78 -7.86
CA PRO A 73 -11.63 1.70 -7.92
C PRO A 73 -12.27 2.48 -6.77
N ALA A 74 -13.47 3.01 -6.98
CA ALA A 74 -14.16 3.90 -6.04
C ALA A 74 -14.50 3.25 -4.70
N ASN A 75 -14.69 1.93 -4.68
CA ASN A 75 -15.06 1.12 -3.52
C ASN A 75 -13.88 0.75 -2.62
N CYS A 76 -12.67 1.25 -2.88
CA CYS A 76 -11.54 1.03 -2.01
C CYS A 76 -11.43 2.11 -0.95
N CYS A 77 -11.45 1.67 0.30
CA CYS A 77 -11.50 2.57 1.43
C CYS A 77 -10.13 2.78 2.10
N GLU A 78 -9.19 1.85 1.96
CA GLU A 78 -7.88 1.94 2.62
C GLU A 78 -6.80 1.11 1.92
N GLY A 79 -5.54 1.42 2.26
CA GLY A 79 -4.35 0.77 1.75
C GLY A 79 -3.41 0.28 2.86
N VAL A 80 -2.51 -0.65 2.53
CA VAL A 80 -1.44 -1.08 3.44
C VAL A 80 -0.06 -0.97 2.81
N SER A 81 0.94 -0.63 3.63
CA SER A 81 2.35 -0.53 3.25
C SER A 81 3.24 -1.09 4.38
N THR A 82 4.48 -1.44 4.09
CA THR A 82 5.47 -1.83 5.11
C THR A 82 6.52 -0.74 5.37
N ASN A 83 6.31 0.45 4.80
CA ASN A 83 7.20 1.59 4.96
C ASN A 83 6.38 2.84 5.30
N ARG A 84 6.69 3.44 6.47
CA ARG A 84 5.96 4.60 7.00
C ARG A 84 5.97 5.82 6.07
N THR A 85 7.07 6.04 5.36
CA THR A 85 7.18 7.17 4.41
C THR A 85 6.30 6.94 3.18
N CYS A 86 6.17 5.68 2.74
CA CYS A 86 5.21 5.30 1.72
C CYS A 86 3.77 5.44 2.20
N GLU A 87 3.47 5.07 3.46
CA GLU A 87 2.14 5.29 4.05
C GLU A 87 1.75 6.77 3.99
N ILE A 88 2.65 7.67 4.36
CA ILE A 88 2.42 9.13 4.32
C ILE A 88 2.19 9.60 2.89
N GLY A 89 3.11 9.28 1.97
CA GLY A 89 3.02 9.75 0.58
C GLY A 89 1.82 9.21 -0.20
N LEU A 90 1.44 7.95 0.04
CA LEU A 90 0.24 7.36 -0.58
C LEU A 90 -1.03 7.95 0.03
N THR A 91 -1.07 8.14 1.36
CA THR A 91 -2.23 8.77 2.01
C THR A 91 -2.42 10.20 1.53
N ALA A 92 -1.33 10.96 1.41
CA ALA A 92 -1.35 12.35 0.96
C ALA A 92 -1.93 12.49 -0.45
N GLU A 93 -1.49 11.66 -1.40
CA GLU A 93 -1.98 11.75 -2.78
C GLU A 93 -3.38 11.15 -2.93
N THR A 94 -3.61 9.91 -2.45
CA THR A 94 -4.84 9.20 -2.80
C THR A 94 -6.05 9.61 -1.98
N SER A 95 -5.87 10.43 -0.94
CA SER A 95 -6.91 10.76 0.06
C SER A 95 -7.54 9.51 0.70
N ARG A 96 -6.78 8.42 0.81
CA ARG A 96 -7.20 7.16 1.46
C ARG A 96 -6.18 6.81 2.53
N PRO A 97 -6.59 6.35 3.72
CA PRO A 97 -5.65 5.98 4.76
C PRO A 97 -4.77 4.80 4.31
N TYR A 98 -3.45 4.98 4.37
CA TYR A 98 -2.49 3.89 4.31
C TYR A 98 -1.91 3.60 5.69
N ARG A 99 -1.86 2.32 6.07
CA ARG A 99 -1.32 1.88 7.37
C ARG A 99 -0.32 0.75 7.23
N SER A 100 0.46 0.53 8.28
CA SER A 100 1.32 -0.65 8.37
C SER A 100 0.51 -1.94 8.26
N ILE A 101 1.05 -2.94 7.55
CA ILE A 101 0.51 -4.31 7.54
C ILE A 101 0.30 -4.90 8.94
N ALA A 102 1.03 -4.43 9.95
CA ALA A 102 0.85 -4.86 11.34
C ALA A 102 -0.55 -4.53 11.88
N TYR A 103 -1.15 -3.41 11.47
CA TYR A 103 -2.52 -3.06 11.85
C TYR A 103 -3.53 -4.02 11.23
N LEU A 104 -3.33 -4.40 9.96
CA LEU A 104 -4.17 -5.39 9.29
C LEU A 104 -4.13 -6.75 10.01
N LEU A 105 -2.94 -7.19 10.42
CA LEU A 105 -2.78 -8.42 11.19
C LEU A 105 -3.45 -8.35 12.55
N GLU A 106 -3.29 -7.22 13.23
CA GLU A 106 -3.88 -7.00 14.53
C GLU A 106 -5.40 -7.05 14.44
N GLU A 107 -6.00 -6.35 13.48
CA GLU A 107 -7.44 -6.35 13.23
C GLU A 107 -7.97 -7.75 12.91
N CYS A 108 -7.29 -8.49 12.03
CA CYS A 108 -7.68 -9.87 11.71
C CYS A 108 -7.46 -10.86 12.84
N SER A 109 -6.63 -10.53 13.83
CA SER A 109 -6.42 -11.36 15.01
C SER A 109 -7.47 -11.14 16.11
N ARG A 110 -8.28 -10.08 16.01
CA ARG A 110 -9.36 -9.79 16.97
C ARG A 110 -10.55 -10.71 16.71
N THR A 111 -11.16 -11.20 17.79
CA THR A 111 -12.37 -12.04 17.75
C THR A 111 -13.63 -11.23 17.40
N GLU A 112 -13.57 -9.91 17.50
CA GLU A 112 -14.69 -9.00 17.20
C GLU A 112 -14.54 -8.43 15.79
N THR A 113 -15.55 -8.67 14.95
CA THR A 113 -15.61 -8.18 13.57
C THR A 113 -15.92 -6.68 13.56
N MET A 114 -14.90 -5.84 13.73
CA MET A 114 -15.06 -4.40 13.55
C MET A 114 -15.03 -4.06 12.06
N GLY A 115 -16.21 -3.81 11.49
CA GLY A 115 -16.35 -3.17 10.19
C GLY A 115 -15.76 -1.76 10.24
N ALA A 116 -14.85 -1.45 9.33
CA ALA A 116 -14.23 -0.14 9.20
C ALA A 116 -14.36 0.35 7.75
N CYS A 117 -15.52 0.97 7.47
CA CYS A 117 -16.00 1.69 6.27
C CYS A 117 -17.26 1.11 5.57
#